data_AF-A0A938PEL2-F1
#
_entry.id   AF-A0A938PEL2-F1
#
_cell.length_a   1.000
_cell.length_b   1.000
_cell.length_c   1.000
_cell.angle_alpha   90.00
_cell.angle_beta   90.00
_cell.angle_gamma   90.00
#
_symmetry.space_group_name_H-M   'P 1'
#
loop_
_entity.id
_entity.type
_entity.pdbx_description
1 polymer ?
#
loop_
_entity_poly.entity_id
_entity_poly.type
_entity_poly.pdbx_seq_one_letter_code
_entity_poly.pdbx_strand_id
1 'polypeptide(L)'
;MWRLVIIFLFAITLTASITIAQESEKVEQKSESIICANCKQENLINNNFCTRCGMKLLQKEKVAEKPEVKFSFGHQIGRLFSIPYAAVLNSLDLSLLVGGSFGFSNTDGFLGTLSLGLGGFGDVEVSTVSLLGSVFSRSENFASLGLKIAVLKENETLPGLSVGLKTNNQWNTSSNYDIQTAAPDLGIFGLTSTEYDARMTSFYAALSKKMNPVTNIHLGVMVSDLRYRNVRSYFISPTYSYREPSEQKKNMVLAFGGIDFTLNERTSLMFEAQTIPYFRVDPKKGSIEPSRRIAGVGGLR
;
A
#
# COMPACT_ATOMS: atom_id res chain seq x y z
N MET A 1 -23.17 -9.60 -19.71
CA MET A 1 -21.80 -9.04 -19.86
C MET A 1 -20.83 -9.41 -18.73
N TRP A 2 -21.22 -9.38 -17.44
CA TRP A 2 -20.27 -9.58 -16.31
C TRP A 2 -19.69 -11.00 -16.17
N ARG A 3 -20.39 -12.05 -16.64
CA ARG A 3 -19.88 -13.44 -16.57
C ARG A 3 -18.74 -13.73 -17.56
N LEU A 4 -18.64 -12.99 -18.67
CA LEU A 4 -17.60 -13.19 -19.69
C LEU A 4 -16.25 -12.56 -19.29
N VAL A 5 -16.27 -11.47 -18.53
CA VAL A 5 -15.05 -10.78 -18.09
C VAL A 5 -14.27 -11.59 -17.05
N ILE A 6 -14.97 -12.30 -16.16
CA ILE A 6 -14.34 -13.13 -15.11
C ILE A 6 -13.64 -14.37 -15.70
N ILE A 7 -14.25 -14.99 -16.72
CA ILE A 7 -13.67 -16.17 -17.39
C ILE A 7 -12.41 -15.77 -18.19
N PHE A 8 -12.39 -14.57 -18.80
CA PHE A 8 -11.25 -14.09 -19.56
C PHE A 8 -10.04 -13.74 -18.68
N LEU A 9 -10.26 -13.18 -17.48
CA LEU A 9 -9.20 -12.88 -16.51
C LEU A 9 -8.56 -14.14 -15.92
N PHE A 10 -9.32 -15.22 -15.74
CA PHE A 10 -8.78 -16.52 -15.28
C PHE A 10 -7.98 -17.25 -16.36
N ALA A 11 -8.32 -17.08 -17.64
CA ALA A 11 -7.60 -17.74 -18.74
C ALA A 11 -6.18 -17.15 -18.94
N ILE A 12 -6.02 -15.83 -18.77
CA ILE A 12 -4.73 -15.15 -19.00
C ILE A 12 -3.70 -15.47 -17.90
N THR A 13 -4.14 -15.63 -16.64
CA THR A 13 -3.24 -15.98 -15.52
C THR A 13 -2.80 -17.44 -15.56
N LEU A 14 -3.61 -18.33 -16.15
CA LEU A 14 -3.26 -19.74 -16.27
C LEU A 14 -2.19 -19.99 -17.35
N THR A 15 -2.22 -19.25 -18.47
CA THR A 15 -1.23 -19.42 -19.55
C THR A 15 0.14 -18.84 -19.21
N ALA A 16 0.22 -17.78 -18.40
CA ALA A 16 1.50 -17.18 -18.03
C ALA A 16 2.34 -18.07 -17.10
N SER A 17 1.68 -18.87 -16.24
CA SER A 17 2.35 -19.72 -15.25
C SER A 17 3.05 -20.95 -15.86
N ILE A 18 2.67 -21.38 -17.07
CA ILE A 18 3.20 -22.62 -17.68
C ILE A 18 4.57 -22.40 -18.35
N THR A 19 4.94 -21.16 -18.67
CA THR A 19 6.14 -20.89 -19.49
C THR A 19 7.44 -20.69 -18.68
N ILE A 20 7.39 -20.65 -17.34
CA ILE A 20 8.55 -20.27 -16.49
C ILE A 20 9.24 -21.49 -15.84
N ALA A 21 8.74 -22.71 -16.03
CA ALA A 21 9.15 -23.88 -15.24
C ALA A 21 10.36 -24.69 -15.78
N GLN A 22 11.17 -24.18 -16.72
CA GLN A 22 12.30 -24.97 -17.26
C GLN A 22 13.58 -24.17 -17.44
N GLU A 23 14.28 -23.90 -16.34
CA GLU A 23 15.73 -23.70 -16.37
C GLU A 23 16.33 -24.07 -15.00
N SER A 24 16.73 -25.34 -14.84
CA SER A 24 17.48 -25.80 -13.67
C SER A 24 18.97 -25.86 -14.02
N GLU A 25 19.68 -24.81 -13.65
CA GLU A 25 21.14 -24.73 -13.74
C GLU A 25 21.79 -25.69 -12.74
N LYS A 26 22.60 -26.62 -13.25
CA LYS A 26 23.51 -27.46 -12.45
C LYS A 26 24.71 -26.61 -12.02
N VAL A 27 24.73 -26.17 -10.76
CA VAL A 27 25.89 -25.50 -10.16
C VAL A 27 26.98 -26.52 -9.85
N GLU A 28 28.07 -26.44 -10.60
CA GLU A 28 29.28 -27.24 -10.41
C GLU A 28 30.08 -26.70 -9.21
N GLN A 29 30.07 -27.43 -8.09
CA GLN A 29 30.64 -26.97 -6.83
C GLN A 29 32.17 -27.20 -6.82
N LYS A 30 32.94 -26.15 -7.09
CA LYS A 30 34.40 -26.16 -7.08
C LYS A 30 34.92 -26.30 -5.64
N SER A 31 35.55 -27.41 -5.30
CA SER A 31 36.10 -27.66 -3.97
C SER A 31 37.37 -26.84 -3.71
N GLU A 32 37.37 -26.02 -2.65
CA GLU A 32 38.53 -25.24 -2.22
C GLU A 32 39.62 -26.13 -1.58
N SER A 33 40.89 -25.80 -1.84
CA SER A 33 42.08 -26.50 -1.32
C SER A 33 42.92 -25.61 -0.41
N ILE A 34 43.65 -26.21 0.53
CA ILE A 34 44.57 -25.55 1.46
C ILE A 34 45.96 -26.18 1.38
N ILE A 35 47.01 -25.35 1.38
CA ILE A 35 48.41 -25.80 1.27
C ILE A 35 49.03 -25.91 2.67
N CYS A 36 49.61 -27.07 2.99
CA CYS A 36 50.29 -27.29 4.26
C CYS A 36 51.53 -26.39 4.40
N ALA A 37 51.61 -25.63 5.49
CA ALA A 37 52.75 -24.75 5.76
C ALA A 37 54.09 -25.52 5.89
N ASN A 38 54.05 -26.77 6.36
CA ASN A 38 55.24 -27.61 6.58
C ASN A 38 55.79 -28.23 5.30
N CYS A 39 54.98 -29.07 4.64
CA CYS A 39 55.44 -29.95 3.56
C CYS A 39 54.94 -29.52 2.18
N LYS A 40 54.22 -28.39 2.09
CA LYS A 40 53.64 -27.83 0.85
C LYS A 40 52.64 -28.74 0.12
N GLN A 41 52.19 -29.83 0.74
CA GLN A 41 51.13 -30.67 0.19
C GLN A 41 49.79 -29.92 0.17
N GLU A 42 49.08 -30.02 -0.95
CA GLU A 42 47.72 -29.55 -1.10
C GLU A 42 46.74 -30.52 -0.44
N ASN A 43 45.82 -30.00 0.37
CA ASN A 43 44.84 -30.77 1.14
C ASN A 43 43.44 -30.19 0.92
N LEU A 44 42.41 -31.01 1.08
CA LEU A 44 41.03 -30.53 1.12
C LEU A 44 40.81 -29.68 2.37
N ILE A 45 40.03 -28.59 2.23
CA ILE A 45 39.79 -27.63 3.33
C ILE A 45 39.15 -28.27 4.57
N ASN A 46 38.48 -29.42 4.40
CA ASN A 46 37.83 -30.19 5.47
C ASN A 46 38.79 -31.04 6.31
N ASN A 47 40.07 -31.15 5.93
CA ASN A 47 41.04 -31.91 6.69
C ASN A 47 41.61 -31.06 7.84
N ASN A 48 41.57 -31.59 9.07
CA ASN A 48 42.18 -30.94 10.23
C ASN A 48 43.71 -31.08 10.26
N PHE A 49 44.23 -32.10 9.58
CA PHE A 49 45.64 -32.45 9.55
C PHE A 49 46.12 -32.67 8.12
N CYS A 50 47.39 -32.37 7.87
CA CYS A 50 48.00 -32.65 6.58
C CYS A 50 48.11 -34.16 6.36
N THR A 51 47.56 -34.65 5.26
CA THR A 51 47.57 -36.06 4.86
C THR A 51 48.97 -36.65 4.70
N ARG A 52 49.98 -35.80 4.45
CA ARG A 52 51.36 -36.23 4.22
C ARG A 52 52.24 -36.20 5.47
N CYS A 53 52.16 -35.13 6.27
CA CYS A 53 53.12 -34.90 7.37
C CYS A 53 52.48 -34.87 8.76
N GLY A 54 51.16 -35.02 8.87
CA GLY A 54 50.44 -35.03 10.15
C GLY A 54 50.35 -33.68 10.87
N MET A 55 51.00 -32.62 10.38
CA MET A 55 50.88 -31.28 10.96
C MET A 55 49.43 -30.78 10.89
N LYS A 56 48.95 -30.18 11.99
CA LYS A 56 47.65 -29.53 12.07
C LYS A 56 47.62 -28.40 11.03
N LEU A 57 46.60 -28.41 10.18
CA LEU A 57 46.37 -27.32 9.25
C LEU A 57 45.80 -26.15 10.05
N LEU A 58 46.44 -24.99 9.99
CA LEU A 58 45.90 -23.75 10.55
C LEU A 58 44.66 -23.41 9.72
N GLN A 59 43.52 -23.99 10.09
CA GLN A 59 42.25 -23.43 9.70
C GLN A 59 42.32 -21.99 10.20
N LYS A 60 42.15 -21.03 9.29
CA LYS A 60 41.72 -19.70 9.71
C LYS A 60 40.53 -20.01 10.61
N GLU A 61 40.70 -19.86 11.93
CA GLU A 61 39.56 -19.75 12.81
C GLU A 61 38.71 -18.72 12.08
N LYS A 62 37.52 -19.14 11.63
CA LYS A 62 36.52 -18.19 11.23
C LYS A 62 36.40 -17.37 12.50
N VAL A 63 37.10 -16.24 12.53
CA VAL A 63 36.89 -15.17 13.49
C VAL A 63 35.39 -15.06 13.40
N ALA A 64 34.72 -15.55 14.44
CA ALA A 64 33.29 -15.43 14.51
C ALA A 64 33.13 -13.92 14.47
N GLU A 65 32.85 -13.39 13.27
CA GLU A 65 32.42 -12.02 13.10
C GLU A 65 31.38 -11.91 14.18
N LYS A 66 31.69 -11.15 15.24
CA LYS A 66 30.71 -10.75 16.24
C LYS A 66 29.49 -10.48 15.40
N PRO A 67 28.38 -11.23 15.54
CA PRO A 67 27.28 -11.09 14.62
C PRO A 67 27.00 -9.61 14.64
N GLU A 68 27.34 -8.93 13.54
CA GLU A 68 26.93 -7.56 13.40
C GLU A 68 25.44 -7.71 13.58
N VAL A 69 24.89 -7.04 14.59
CA VAL A 69 23.46 -6.94 14.72
C VAL A 69 23.03 -6.09 13.53
N LYS A 70 23.06 -6.70 12.35
CA LYS A 70 22.38 -6.28 11.16
C LYS A 70 20.95 -6.51 11.55
N PHE A 71 20.31 -5.43 11.96
CA PHE A 71 18.87 -5.28 11.84
C PHE A 71 18.55 -5.32 10.34
N SER A 72 18.65 -6.51 9.74
CA SER A 72 18.10 -6.79 8.43
C SER A 72 16.62 -7.00 8.68
N PHE A 73 15.85 -5.94 8.51
CA PHE A 73 14.41 -6.06 8.37
C PHE A 73 14.16 -6.80 7.06
N GLY A 74 14.14 -8.13 7.09
CA GLY A 74 13.74 -9.01 5.98
C GLY A 74 12.24 -8.90 5.67
N HIS A 75 11.64 -7.76 6.00
CA HIS A 75 10.24 -7.45 5.85
C HIS A 75 10.14 -6.42 4.74
N GLN A 76 9.29 -6.69 3.76
CA GLN A 76 8.87 -5.68 2.80
C GLN A 76 8.25 -4.54 3.61
N ILE A 77 9.02 -3.45 3.80
CA ILE A 77 8.57 -2.22 4.47
C ILE A 77 7.23 -1.81 3.83
N GLY A 78 6.26 -1.31 4.58
CA GLY A 78 4.96 -0.96 4.00
C GLY A 78 5.04 0.09 2.87
N ARG A 79 3.95 0.26 2.13
CA ARG A 79 3.87 1.04 0.88
C ARG A 79 3.36 2.47 1.18
N LEU A 80 3.94 3.49 0.54
CA LEU A 80 3.47 4.88 0.55
C LEU A 80 2.15 5.09 -0.23
N PHE A 81 1.71 4.03 -0.90
CA PHE A 81 0.53 3.98 -1.72
C PHE A 81 -0.62 3.31 -0.96
N SER A 82 -1.86 3.71 -1.27
CA SER A 82 -2.99 3.57 -0.34
C SER A 82 -3.80 2.29 -0.49
N ILE A 83 -3.57 1.45 -1.51
CA ILE A 83 -4.43 0.28 -1.69
C ILE A 83 -4.10 -0.81 -0.64
N PRO A 84 -5.12 -1.40 0.00
CA PRO A 84 -4.90 -2.54 0.88
C PRO A 84 -4.34 -3.77 0.15
N TYR A 85 -3.58 -4.60 0.86
CA TYR A 85 -3.02 -5.86 0.36
C TYR A 85 -3.21 -6.99 1.37
N ALA A 86 -3.00 -8.24 0.94
CA ALA A 86 -3.30 -9.43 1.73
C ALA A 86 -2.30 -9.71 2.86
N ALA A 87 -1.02 -9.35 2.68
CA ALA A 87 0.02 -9.65 3.66
C ALA A 87 -0.16 -8.84 4.96
N VAL A 88 0.17 -9.48 6.07
CA VAL A 88 0.13 -8.96 7.44
C VAL A 88 1.51 -9.06 8.07
N LEU A 89 1.81 -8.20 9.04
CA LEU A 89 3.05 -8.14 9.78
C LEU A 89 3.14 -9.27 10.82
N ASN A 90 4.36 -9.71 11.16
CA ASN A 90 4.55 -10.72 12.19
C ASN A 90 4.37 -10.14 13.60
N SER A 91 4.52 -10.98 14.61
CA SER A 91 4.38 -10.53 16.01
C SER A 91 5.41 -9.47 16.33
N LEU A 92 4.94 -8.34 16.88
CA LEU A 92 5.78 -7.22 17.32
C LEU A 92 6.54 -6.51 16.18
N ASP A 93 6.24 -6.85 14.93
CA ASP A 93 6.74 -6.09 13.78
C ASP A 93 6.07 -4.71 13.81
N LEU A 94 6.91 -3.67 13.77
CA LEU A 94 6.48 -2.28 13.65
C LEU A 94 6.82 -1.78 12.25
N SER A 95 5.83 -1.26 11.53
CA SER A 95 6.02 -0.59 10.25
C SER A 95 5.67 0.88 10.39
N LEU A 96 6.63 1.77 10.10
CA LEU A 96 6.40 3.20 9.99
C LEU A 96 6.65 3.62 8.55
N LEU A 97 5.65 4.26 7.96
CA LEU A 97 5.67 4.80 6.62
C LEU A 97 5.38 6.27 6.68
N VAL A 98 6.16 7.02 5.92
CA VAL A 98 6.12 8.48 5.89
C VAL A 98 6.43 8.91 4.47
N GLY A 99 5.65 9.83 3.93
CA GLY A 99 5.98 10.51 2.69
C GLY A 99 4.99 11.61 2.32
N GLY A 100 5.29 12.30 1.24
CA GLY A 100 4.48 13.39 0.71
C GLY A 100 3.74 12.98 -0.56
N SER A 101 2.57 13.56 -0.79
CA SER A 101 1.90 13.50 -2.09
C SER A 101 2.47 14.59 -3.01
N PHE A 102 3.13 14.21 -4.09
CA PHE A 102 3.52 15.13 -5.16
C PHE A 102 2.47 15.04 -6.28
N GLY A 103 1.77 16.13 -6.58
CA GLY A 103 0.83 16.17 -7.71
C GLY A 103 -0.45 17.00 -7.52
N PHE A 104 -0.75 17.43 -6.30
CA PHE A 104 -1.84 18.39 -6.05
C PHE A 104 -1.21 19.74 -5.72
N SER A 105 -1.43 20.76 -6.54
CA SER A 105 -1.00 22.12 -6.24
C SER A 105 -1.65 22.58 -4.94
N ASN A 106 -0.86 23.00 -3.94
CA ASN A 106 -1.29 23.49 -2.63
C ASN A 106 -1.70 22.43 -1.58
N THR A 107 -1.13 21.23 -1.61
CA THR A 107 -1.32 20.24 -0.52
C THR A 107 -0.23 20.31 0.54
N ASP A 108 -0.54 20.94 1.66
CA ASP A 108 0.21 20.83 2.91
C ASP A 108 -0.27 19.59 3.68
N GLY A 109 0.04 18.41 3.15
CA GLY A 109 -0.42 17.13 3.69
C GLY A 109 0.72 16.15 3.92
N PHE A 110 0.84 15.67 5.16
CA PHE A 110 1.74 14.56 5.50
C PHE A 110 0.97 13.24 5.42
N LEU A 111 1.46 12.32 4.58
CA LEU A 111 0.95 10.96 4.51
C LEU A 111 1.85 10.06 5.34
N GLY A 112 1.26 9.38 6.31
CA GLY A 112 1.99 8.43 7.13
C GLY A 112 1.10 7.30 7.60
N THR A 113 1.71 6.14 7.78
CA THR A 113 1.06 4.95 8.28
C THR A 113 1.95 4.31 9.31
N LEU A 114 1.43 4.13 10.52
CA LEU A 114 2.02 3.33 11.57
C LEU A 114 1.25 2.01 11.63
N SER A 115 1.92 0.87 11.62
CA SER A 115 1.28 -0.44 11.74
C SER A 115 2.01 -1.33 12.72
N LEU A 116 1.24 -2.07 13.53
CA LEU A 116 1.74 -3.04 14.48
C LEU A 116 1.18 -4.42 14.13
N GLY A 117 2.07 -5.40 13.97
CA GLY A 117 1.71 -6.77 13.64
C GLY A 117 1.27 -7.61 14.84
N LEU A 118 0.25 -8.43 14.61
CA LEU A 118 -0.39 -9.32 15.58
C LEU A 118 -0.08 -10.79 15.25
N GLY A 119 1.20 -11.13 15.13
CA GLY A 119 1.62 -12.53 14.99
C GLY A 119 1.46 -13.13 13.61
N GLY A 120 1.37 -12.31 12.56
CA GLY A 120 1.12 -12.80 11.20
C GLY A 120 -0.34 -13.24 10.99
N PHE A 121 -1.25 -12.83 11.87
CA PHE A 121 -2.69 -13.03 11.75
C PHE A 121 -3.45 -11.74 11.41
N GLY A 122 -2.87 -10.58 11.75
CA GLY A 122 -3.49 -9.28 11.51
C GLY A 122 -2.60 -8.13 11.91
N ASP A 123 -3.02 -6.92 11.56
CA ASP A 123 -2.31 -5.67 11.85
C ASP A 123 -3.29 -4.64 12.42
N VAL A 124 -2.83 -3.85 13.37
CA VAL A 124 -3.47 -2.58 13.73
C VAL A 124 -2.74 -1.46 13.00
N GLU A 125 -3.47 -0.63 12.27
CA GLU A 125 -2.94 0.46 11.45
C GLU A 125 -3.47 1.80 11.97
N VAL A 126 -2.61 2.80 12.11
CA VAL A 126 -3.00 4.21 12.22
C VAL A 126 -2.45 4.90 11.00
N SER A 127 -3.31 5.46 10.15
CA SER A 127 -2.88 6.15 8.94
C SER A 127 -3.48 7.53 8.81
N THR A 128 -2.68 8.49 8.38
CA THR A 128 -3.17 9.75 7.83
C THR A 128 -3.44 9.52 6.36
N VAL A 129 -4.72 9.39 6.04
CA VAL A 129 -5.17 9.11 4.69
C VAL A 129 -5.73 10.40 4.10
N SER A 130 -5.04 10.99 3.13
CA SER A 130 -5.58 12.06 2.29
C SER A 130 -6.38 11.46 1.13
N LEU A 131 -7.51 10.79 1.40
CA LEU A 131 -8.29 10.09 0.35
C LEU A 131 -9.69 10.62 0.09
N LEU A 132 -10.20 11.59 0.86
CA LEU A 132 -11.31 12.39 0.33
C LEU A 132 -10.69 13.48 -0.51
N GLY A 133 -10.87 13.36 -1.83
CA GLY A 133 -10.67 14.50 -2.70
C GLY A 133 -11.64 15.59 -2.25
N SER A 134 -11.13 16.66 -1.66
CA SER A 134 -11.90 17.89 -1.50
C SER A 134 -12.53 18.23 -2.85
N VAL A 135 -13.74 18.76 -2.78
CA VAL A 135 -14.44 19.33 -3.94
C VAL A 135 -13.52 20.29 -4.72
N PHE A 136 -12.57 20.94 -4.05
CA PHE A 136 -11.77 22.05 -4.57
C PHE A 136 -10.26 21.85 -4.40
N SER A 137 -9.76 20.63 -4.64
CA SER A 137 -8.32 20.32 -4.79
C SER A 137 -7.41 20.47 -3.55
N ARG A 138 -7.95 20.79 -2.36
CA ARG A 138 -7.17 20.74 -1.09
C ARG A 138 -7.19 19.35 -0.46
N SER A 139 -6.05 18.89 0.05
CA SER A 139 -5.96 17.62 0.79
C SER A 139 -6.62 17.77 2.15
N GLU A 140 -7.74 17.08 2.35
CA GLU A 140 -8.28 16.85 3.69
C GLU A 140 -7.56 15.64 4.29
N ASN A 141 -6.80 15.85 5.37
CA ASN A 141 -6.09 14.77 6.04
C ASN A 141 -7.00 14.13 7.08
N PHE A 142 -7.33 12.84 6.90
CA PHE A 142 -8.10 12.09 7.88
C PHE A 142 -7.18 11.15 8.63
N ALA A 143 -7.12 11.28 9.95
CA ALA A 143 -6.58 10.22 10.78
C ALA A 143 -7.58 9.06 10.80
N SER A 144 -7.12 7.88 10.41
CA SER A 144 -7.92 6.66 10.40
C SER A 144 -7.25 5.58 11.24
N LEU A 145 -8.08 4.82 11.94
CA LEU A 145 -7.69 3.59 12.62
C LEU A 145 -8.15 2.42 11.76
N GLY A 146 -7.23 1.51 11.48
CA GLY A 146 -7.42 0.31 10.69
C GLY A 146 -7.18 -0.95 11.51
N LEU A 147 -7.96 -1.98 11.23
CA LEU A 147 -7.70 -3.36 11.61
C LEU A 147 -7.69 -4.20 10.34
N LYS A 148 -6.66 -5.01 10.15
CA LYS A 148 -6.53 -5.95 9.03
C LYS A 148 -6.32 -7.35 9.60
N ILE A 149 -6.96 -8.35 9.01
CA ILE A 149 -6.87 -9.75 9.41
C ILE A 149 -6.56 -10.57 8.16
N ALA A 150 -5.53 -11.41 8.24
CA ALA A 150 -5.23 -12.39 7.20
C ALA A 150 -6.23 -13.55 7.31
N VAL A 151 -6.96 -13.80 6.22
CA VAL A 151 -7.88 -14.94 6.08
C VAL A 151 -7.15 -16.13 5.45
N LEU A 152 -6.32 -15.86 4.45
CA LEU A 152 -5.49 -16.86 3.77
C LEU A 152 -4.09 -16.29 3.60
N LYS A 153 -3.08 -17.07 4.02
CA LYS A 153 -1.69 -16.74 3.73
C LYS A 153 -1.37 -17.16 2.31
N GLU A 154 -0.65 -16.29 1.61
CA GLU A 154 -0.16 -16.57 0.28
C GLU A 154 0.77 -17.80 0.28
N ASN A 155 0.67 -18.64 -0.74
CA ASN A 155 1.60 -19.74 -0.99
C ASN A 155 1.88 -19.84 -2.51
N GLU A 156 2.50 -20.91 -2.98
CA GLU A 156 2.85 -21.08 -4.40
C GLU A 156 1.62 -21.11 -5.33
N THR A 157 0.48 -21.64 -4.88
CA THR A 157 -0.71 -21.87 -5.74
C THR A 157 -1.86 -20.91 -5.48
N LEU A 158 -2.03 -20.47 -4.24
CA LEU A 158 -3.14 -19.63 -3.78
C LEU A 158 -2.69 -18.19 -3.53
N PRO A 159 -3.53 -17.20 -3.86
CA PRO A 159 -3.31 -15.82 -3.45
C PRO A 159 -3.48 -15.69 -1.94
N GLY A 160 -2.79 -14.73 -1.34
CA GLY A 160 -3.15 -14.27 0.00
C GLY A 160 -4.51 -13.57 -0.05
N LEU A 161 -5.28 -13.68 1.04
CA LEU A 161 -6.52 -12.96 1.26
C LEU A 161 -6.49 -12.30 2.64
N SER A 162 -6.78 -11.01 2.69
CA SER A 162 -7.06 -10.29 3.92
C SER A 162 -8.42 -9.61 3.87
N VAL A 163 -8.99 -9.39 5.05
CA VAL A 163 -10.12 -8.49 5.24
C VAL A 163 -9.73 -7.43 6.25
N GLY A 164 -10.34 -6.26 6.17
CA GLY A 164 -10.07 -5.25 7.16
C GLY A 164 -11.15 -4.19 7.26
N LEU A 165 -11.04 -3.40 8.31
CA LEU A 165 -11.90 -2.27 8.62
C LEU A 165 -11.00 -1.04 8.77
N LYS A 166 -11.33 0.07 8.12
CA LYS A 166 -10.72 1.38 8.34
C LYS A 166 -11.81 2.36 8.76
N THR A 167 -11.56 3.17 9.77
CA THR A 167 -12.54 4.15 10.26
C THR A 167 -11.86 5.43 10.71
N ASN A 168 -12.46 6.58 10.41
CA ASN A 168 -12.23 7.81 11.15
C ASN A 168 -13.45 8.04 12.05
N ASN A 169 -13.35 7.66 13.32
CA ASN A 169 -14.45 7.79 14.27
C ASN A 169 -14.82 9.27 14.58
N GLN A 170 -13.95 10.21 14.21
CA GLN A 170 -14.16 11.65 14.41
C GLN A 170 -14.72 12.30 13.15
N TRP A 171 -15.67 13.23 13.35
CA TRP A 171 -16.10 14.14 12.30
C TRP A 171 -14.96 15.07 11.95
N ASN A 172 -14.60 15.12 10.68
CA ASN A 172 -13.57 16.01 10.17
C ASN A 172 -14.24 17.12 9.38
N THR A 173 -13.97 18.36 9.77
CA THR A 173 -14.52 19.54 9.11
C THR A 173 -13.65 19.87 7.90
N SER A 174 -14.28 19.84 6.73
CA SER A 174 -13.76 20.42 5.51
C SER A 174 -14.21 21.87 5.41
N SER A 175 -13.29 22.76 5.07
CA SER A 175 -13.61 24.13 4.69
C SER A 175 -12.77 24.55 3.49
N ASN A 176 -13.45 24.95 2.42
CA ASN A 176 -12.81 25.42 1.21
C ASN A 176 -13.20 26.88 0.98
N TYR A 177 -12.34 27.81 1.39
CA TYR A 177 -12.60 29.26 1.30
C TYR A 177 -12.20 29.89 -0.03
N ASP A 178 -11.63 29.12 -0.95
CA ASP A 178 -11.07 29.63 -2.20
C ASP A 178 -11.46 28.76 -3.41
N ILE A 179 -12.76 28.54 -3.56
CA ILE A 179 -13.34 27.78 -4.68
C ILE A 179 -12.97 28.44 -6.01
N GLN A 180 -12.93 29.77 -6.05
CA GLN A 180 -12.70 30.53 -7.28
C GLN A 180 -11.30 30.30 -7.86
N THR A 181 -10.29 30.13 -7.00
CA THR A 181 -8.93 29.83 -7.45
C THR A 181 -8.78 28.36 -7.84
N ALA A 182 -9.42 27.44 -7.12
CA ALA A 182 -9.30 26.00 -7.35
C ALA A 182 -10.17 25.47 -8.52
N ALA A 183 -11.32 26.11 -8.76
CA ALA A 183 -12.31 25.71 -9.76
C ALA A 183 -13.02 26.97 -10.33
N PRO A 184 -12.33 27.76 -11.17
CA PRO A 184 -12.85 29.03 -11.69
C PRO A 184 -14.14 28.89 -12.50
N ASP A 185 -14.39 27.70 -13.08
CA ASP A 185 -15.64 27.33 -13.75
C ASP A 185 -16.85 27.32 -12.81
N LEU A 186 -16.65 26.97 -11.54
CA LEU A 186 -17.69 26.99 -10.51
C LEU A 186 -17.96 28.42 -9.99
N GLY A 187 -16.97 29.32 -10.12
CA GLY A 187 -17.08 30.73 -9.76
C GLY A 187 -18.12 31.52 -10.58
N ILE A 188 -18.46 31.06 -11.79
CA ILE A 188 -19.49 31.69 -12.65
C ILE A 188 -20.87 31.70 -11.96
N PHE A 189 -21.13 30.73 -11.08
CA PHE A 189 -22.37 30.65 -10.31
C PHE A 189 -22.33 31.44 -9.00
N GLY A 190 -21.21 32.14 -8.75
CA GLY A 190 -21.01 32.93 -7.55
C GLY A 190 -20.72 32.10 -6.31
N LEU A 191 -20.47 30.80 -6.40
CA LEU A 191 -20.08 29.97 -5.26
C LEU A 191 -18.67 30.37 -4.78
N THR A 192 -18.52 30.71 -3.50
CA THR A 192 -17.25 31.20 -2.91
C THR A 192 -16.63 30.19 -1.97
N SER A 193 -17.43 29.57 -1.11
CA SER A 193 -16.97 28.54 -0.20
C SER A 193 -18.00 27.45 0.07
N THR A 194 -17.50 26.26 0.43
CA THR A 194 -18.31 25.14 0.92
C THR A 194 -17.61 24.52 2.10
N GLU A 195 -18.38 24.29 3.16
CA GLU A 195 -17.97 23.64 4.39
C GLU A 195 -18.87 22.43 4.66
N TYR A 196 -18.31 21.35 5.20
CA TYR A 196 -19.07 20.19 5.63
C TYR A 196 -18.26 19.37 6.64
N ASP A 197 -18.94 18.61 7.48
CA ASP A 197 -18.30 17.58 8.30
C ASP A 197 -18.45 16.23 7.61
N ALA A 198 -17.39 15.44 7.53
CA ALA A 198 -17.43 14.09 6.99
C ALA A 198 -16.78 13.05 7.91
N ARG A 199 -17.31 11.83 7.86
CA ARG A 199 -16.71 10.61 8.43
C ARG A 199 -17.01 9.42 7.54
N MET A 200 -16.17 8.41 7.64
CA MET A 200 -16.17 7.24 6.78
C MET A 200 -15.70 6.00 7.54
N THR A 201 -16.48 4.93 7.41
CA THR A 201 -16.08 3.61 7.85
C THR A 201 -16.07 2.69 6.64
N SER A 202 -14.96 2.02 6.39
CA SER A 202 -14.75 1.18 5.22
C SER A 202 -14.38 -0.23 5.62
N PHE A 203 -15.13 -1.21 5.15
CA PHE A 203 -14.75 -2.61 5.19
C PHE A 203 -14.15 -3.00 3.85
N TYR A 204 -13.06 -3.76 3.82
CA TYR A 204 -12.43 -4.19 2.57
C TYR A 204 -12.02 -5.65 2.59
N ALA A 205 -11.88 -6.21 1.39
CA ALA A 205 -11.24 -7.49 1.14
C ALA A 205 -10.15 -7.28 0.09
N ALA A 206 -8.95 -7.79 0.36
CA ALA A 206 -7.78 -7.64 -0.50
C ALA A 206 -7.18 -9.01 -0.82
N LEU A 207 -6.95 -9.25 -2.10
CA LEU A 207 -6.20 -10.37 -2.63
C LEU A 207 -4.82 -9.89 -3.06
N SER A 208 -3.80 -10.71 -2.83
CA SER A 208 -2.45 -10.43 -3.32
C SER A 208 -1.74 -11.71 -3.74
N LYS A 209 -0.97 -11.63 -4.83
CA LYS A 209 -0.24 -12.77 -5.36
C LYS A 209 1.06 -12.32 -6.01
N LYS A 210 2.16 -12.87 -5.52
CA LYS A 210 3.45 -12.87 -6.17
C LYS A 210 3.39 -13.83 -7.36
N MET A 211 3.44 -13.24 -8.56
CA MET A 211 3.38 -13.99 -9.81
C MET A 211 4.73 -14.60 -10.17
N ASN A 212 5.81 -13.91 -9.83
CA ASN A 212 7.20 -14.33 -10.01
C ASN A 212 8.09 -13.55 -9.02
N PRO A 213 9.42 -13.78 -8.95
CA PRO A 213 10.30 -13.06 -8.02
C PRO A 213 10.23 -11.54 -8.10
N VAL A 214 9.86 -11.00 -9.27
CA VAL A 214 9.84 -9.57 -9.60
C VAL A 214 8.44 -8.98 -9.44
N THR A 215 7.38 -9.70 -9.79
CA THR A 215 6.04 -9.14 -9.97
C THR A 215 5.08 -9.56 -8.86
N ASN A 216 4.40 -8.58 -8.25
CA ASN A 216 3.29 -8.79 -7.31
C ASN A 216 2.03 -8.09 -7.83
N ILE A 217 0.88 -8.74 -7.70
CA ILE A 217 -0.42 -8.20 -8.10
C ILE A 217 -1.32 -8.11 -6.87
N HIS A 218 -2.02 -7.00 -6.75
CA HIS A 218 -2.97 -6.71 -5.68
C HIS A 218 -4.32 -6.36 -6.30
N LEU A 219 -5.40 -6.90 -5.77
CA LEU A 219 -6.77 -6.60 -6.19
C LEU A 219 -7.70 -6.62 -4.99
N GLY A 220 -8.73 -5.81 -5.00
CA GLY A 220 -9.72 -5.89 -3.93
C GLY A 220 -10.92 -4.99 -4.11
N VAL A 221 -11.82 -5.12 -3.14
CA VAL A 221 -13.08 -4.39 -3.06
C VAL A 221 -13.24 -3.82 -1.67
N MET A 222 -13.93 -2.69 -1.58
CA MET A 222 -14.20 -1.99 -0.34
C MET A 222 -15.66 -1.51 -0.33
N VAL A 223 -16.31 -1.65 0.82
CA VAL A 223 -17.64 -1.12 1.10
C VAL A 223 -17.50 -0.03 2.15
N SER A 224 -17.83 1.19 1.77
CA SER A 224 -17.67 2.39 2.60
C SER A 224 -19.02 2.97 3.00
N ASP A 225 -19.24 3.15 4.30
CA ASP A 225 -20.31 3.97 4.88
C ASP A 225 -19.77 5.41 5.00
N LEU A 226 -20.07 6.25 4.01
CA LEU A 226 -19.73 7.67 4.01
C LEU A 226 -20.89 8.47 4.59
N ARG A 227 -20.59 9.31 5.59
CA ARG A 227 -21.57 10.16 6.25
C ARG A 227 -21.07 11.59 6.27
N TYR A 228 -21.99 12.52 6.04
CA TYR A 228 -21.70 13.95 6.06
C TYR A 228 -22.85 14.74 6.66
N ARG A 229 -22.54 15.91 7.21
CA ARG A 229 -23.52 16.80 7.85
C ARG A 229 -23.03 18.24 7.82
N ASN A 230 -23.86 19.16 8.31
CA ASN A 230 -23.50 20.57 8.48
C ASN A 230 -23.02 21.23 7.18
N VAL A 231 -23.61 20.86 6.05
CA VAL A 231 -23.21 21.44 4.76
C VAL A 231 -23.59 22.90 4.72
N ARG A 232 -22.62 23.76 4.46
CA ARG A 232 -22.79 25.20 4.30
C ARG A 232 -22.10 25.64 3.02
N SER A 233 -22.84 26.29 2.14
CA SER A 233 -22.27 26.88 0.94
C SER A 233 -22.61 28.36 0.88
N TYR A 234 -21.59 29.15 0.57
CA TYR A 234 -21.64 30.60 0.54
C TYR A 234 -21.48 31.08 -0.90
N PHE A 235 -22.22 32.13 -1.25
CA PHE A 235 -22.17 32.74 -2.55
C PHE A 235 -21.70 34.20 -2.45
N ILE A 236 -21.21 34.80 -3.54
CA ILE A 236 -20.77 36.20 -3.64
C ILE A 236 -21.88 37.13 -3.14
N SER A 237 -23.13 36.81 -3.46
CA SER A 237 -24.28 37.49 -2.89
C SER A 237 -24.64 36.85 -1.54
N PRO A 238 -24.48 37.57 -0.41
CA PRO A 238 -24.70 37.02 0.92
C PRO A 238 -26.17 36.63 1.19
N THR A 239 -27.09 37.01 0.30
CA THR A 239 -28.52 36.62 0.37
C THR A 239 -28.75 35.16 -0.03
N TYR A 240 -27.79 34.53 -0.72
CA TYR A 240 -27.88 33.15 -1.16
C TYR A 240 -26.88 32.33 -0.36
N SER A 241 -27.38 31.59 0.63
CA SER A 241 -26.60 30.58 1.35
C SER A 241 -27.37 29.28 1.38
N TYR A 242 -26.70 28.17 1.11
CA TYR A 242 -27.27 26.85 1.31
C TYR A 242 -26.83 26.29 2.65
N ARG A 243 -27.77 25.75 3.41
CA ARG A 243 -27.49 25.12 4.69
C ARG A 243 -28.30 23.84 4.84
N GLU A 244 -27.59 22.74 5.05
CA GLU A 244 -28.18 21.44 5.33
C GLU A 244 -27.53 20.86 6.59
N PRO A 245 -28.17 21.02 7.76
CA PRO A 245 -27.61 20.55 9.02
C PRO A 245 -27.76 19.05 9.21
N SER A 246 -28.68 18.39 8.49
CA SER A 246 -28.97 16.97 8.71
C SER A 246 -27.81 16.06 8.32
N GLU A 247 -27.68 14.95 9.05
CA GLU A 247 -26.73 13.88 8.70
C GLU A 247 -27.28 13.11 7.50
N GLN A 248 -26.51 13.08 6.42
CA GLN A 248 -26.77 12.30 5.23
C GLN A 248 -25.79 11.13 5.16
N LYS A 249 -26.26 10.00 4.61
CA LYS A 249 -25.51 8.75 4.54
C LYS A 249 -25.54 8.18 3.13
N LYS A 250 -24.38 7.72 2.65
CA LYS A 250 -24.23 6.98 1.40
C LYS A 250 -23.32 5.79 1.59
N ASN A 251 -23.83 4.59 1.29
CA ASN A 251 -23.01 3.40 1.16
C ASN A 251 -22.43 3.32 -0.25
N MET A 252 -21.13 3.03 -0.37
CA MET A 252 -20.41 3.00 -1.63
C MET A 252 -19.62 1.71 -1.75
N VAL A 253 -19.62 1.11 -2.95
CA VAL A 253 -18.74 -0.01 -3.29
C VAL A 253 -17.62 0.54 -4.15
N LEU A 254 -16.39 0.29 -3.72
CA LEU A 254 -15.16 0.77 -4.33
C LEU A 254 -14.33 -0.45 -4.72
N ALA A 255 -13.54 -0.30 -5.76
CA ALA A 255 -12.59 -1.32 -6.21
C ALA A 255 -11.19 -0.71 -6.25
N PHE A 256 -10.19 -1.54 -6.00
CA PHE A 256 -8.79 -1.15 -6.09
C PHE A 256 -7.96 -2.29 -6.67
N GLY A 257 -6.81 -1.91 -7.24
CA GLY A 257 -5.85 -2.85 -7.76
C GLY A 257 -4.51 -2.20 -7.99
N GLY A 258 -3.46 -3.01 -8.03
CA GLY A 258 -2.12 -2.54 -8.29
C GLY A 258 -1.18 -3.66 -8.69
N ILE A 259 -0.04 -3.25 -9.22
CA ILE A 259 1.05 -4.13 -9.63
C ILE A 259 2.38 -3.53 -9.17
N ASP A 260 3.23 -4.38 -8.62
CA ASP A 260 4.57 -4.04 -8.18
C ASP A 260 5.60 -4.83 -8.96
N PHE A 261 6.70 -4.16 -9.31
CA PHE A 261 7.88 -4.73 -9.93
C PHE A 261 9.08 -4.49 -9.03
N THR A 262 9.67 -5.54 -8.48
CA THR A 262 10.89 -5.49 -7.67
C THR A 262 12.08 -5.31 -8.61
N LEU A 263 12.63 -4.10 -8.68
CA LEU A 263 13.77 -3.79 -9.54
C LEU A 263 15.08 -4.31 -8.94
N ASN A 264 15.19 -4.24 -7.60
CA ASN A 264 16.29 -4.82 -6.82
C ASN A 264 15.84 -5.00 -5.35
N GLU A 265 16.76 -5.38 -4.46
CA GLU A 265 16.47 -5.60 -3.02
C GLU A 265 15.90 -4.38 -2.28
N ARG A 266 16.14 -3.17 -2.79
CA ARG A 266 15.77 -1.91 -2.15
C ARG A 266 14.75 -1.11 -2.95
N THR A 267 14.59 -1.41 -4.24
CA THR A 267 13.82 -0.59 -5.16
C THR A 267 12.69 -1.38 -5.82
N SER A 268 11.49 -0.81 -5.84
CA SER A 268 10.35 -1.34 -6.56
C SER A 268 9.62 -0.26 -7.35
N LEU A 269 9.23 -0.57 -8.59
CA LEU A 269 8.32 0.23 -9.40
C LEU A 269 6.88 -0.21 -9.16
N MET A 270 5.99 0.73 -8.93
CA MET A 270 4.64 0.44 -8.46
C MET A 270 3.61 1.22 -9.27
N PHE A 271 2.48 0.58 -9.58
CA PHE A 271 1.32 1.20 -10.20
C PHE A 271 0.05 0.78 -9.47
N GLU A 272 -0.80 1.73 -9.13
CA GLU A 272 -2.06 1.49 -8.43
C GLU A 272 -3.18 2.28 -9.05
N ALA A 273 -4.37 1.70 -9.00
CA ALA A 273 -5.61 2.35 -9.35
C ALA A 273 -6.67 1.99 -8.31
N GLN A 274 -7.47 2.97 -7.92
CA GLN A 274 -8.55 2.77 -6.97
C GLN A 274 -9.71 3.71 -7.23
N THR A 275 -10.90 3.25 -6.87
CA THR A 275 -12.09 4.09 -6.80
C THR A 275 -12.12 4.74 -5.43
N ILE A 276 -12.12 6.07 -5.38
CA ILE A 276 -12.17 6.84 -4.14
C ILE A 276 -13.51 7.56 -4.02
N PRO A 277 -14.05 7.72 -2.80
CA PRO A 277 -15.18 8.60 -2.57
C PRO A 277 -14.75 10.06 -2.74
N TYR A 278 -15.61 10.86 -3.35
CA TYR A 278 -15.43 12.31 -3.42
C TYR A 278 -16.79 13.01 -3.34
N PHE A 279 -16.81 14.26 -2.93
CA PHE A 279 -18.02 15.08 -2.95
C PHE A 279 -18.10 15.86 -4.26
N ARG A 280 -19.22 15.73 -4.97
CA ARG A 280 -19.56 16.59 -6.11
C ARG A 280 -20.42 17.74 -5.60
N VAL A 281 -20.08 18.97 -5.95
CA VAL A 281 -20.90 20.15 -5.63
C VAL A 281 -21.77 20.53 -6.81
N ASP A 282 -23.05 20.80 -6.54
CA ASP A 282 -23.93 21.51 -7.45
C ASP A 282 -23.66 23.02 -7.29
N PRO A 283 -22.98 23.68 -8.23
CA PRO A 283 -22.58 25.07 -8.05
C PRO A 283 -23.75 26.04 -8.08
N LYS A 284 -24.93 25.65 -8.57
CA LYS A 284 -26.12 26.52 -8.58
C LYS A 284 -26.86 26.49 -7.25
N LYS A 285 -26.86 25.33 -6.57
CA LYS A 285 -27.59 25.13 -5.32
C LYS A 285 -26.68 25.19 -4.09
N GLY A 286 -25.37 24.97 -4.25
CA GLY A 286 -24.43 24.80 -3.16
C GLY A 286 -24.56 23.46 -2.43
N SER A 287 -25.43 22.55 -2.89
CA SER A 287 -25.57 21.21 -2.31
C SER A 287 -24.42 20.31 -2.71
N ILE A 288 -24.05 19.39 -1.82
CA ILE A 288 -23.00 18.38 -2.09
C ILE A 288 -23.62 16.99 -2.20
N GLU A 289 -23.05 16.15 -3.06
CA GLU A 289 -23.48 14.76 -3.24
C GLU A 289 -22.26 13.83 -3.29
N PRO A 290 -22.25 12.74 -2.49
CA PRO A 290 -21.24 11.69 -2.62
C PRO A 290 -21.21 11.04 -4.00
N SER A 291 -20.02 10.93 -4.57
CA SER A 291 -19.78 10.29 -5.85
C SER A 291 -18.43 9.54 -5.85
N ARG A 292 -18.11 8.85 -6.95
CA ARG A 292 -16.92 8.01 -7.09
C ARG A 292 -16.01 8.57 -8.17
N ARG A 293 -14.71 8.64 -7.88
CA ARG A 293 -13.68 8.97 -8.88
C ARG A 293 -12.65 7.86 -8.93
N ILE A 294 -12.11 7.60 -10.10
CA ILE A 294 -10.98 6.69 -10.25
C ILE A 294 -9.71 7.52 -10.15
N ALA A 295 -8.81 7.14 -9.24
CA ALA A 295 -7.49 7.71 -9.10
C ALA A 295 -6.46 6.64 -9.42
N GLY A 296 -5.47 7.00 -10.25
CA GLY A 296 -4.32 6.18 -10.57
C GLY A 296 -3.06 6.87 -10.10
N VAL A 297 -2.11 6.09 -9.58
CA VAL A 297 -0.82 6.60 -9.09
C VAL A 297 0.26 5.60 -9.48
N GLY A 298 1.44 6.10 -9.83
CA GLY A 298 2.61 5.28 -10.10
C GLY A 298 3.86 5.95 -9.56
N GLY A 299 4.84 5.16 -9.16
CA GLY A 299 6.09 5.69 -8.63
C GLY A 299 7.12 4.63 -8.31
N LEU A 300 8.30 5.10 -7.94
CA LEU A 300 9.39 4.27 -7.43
C LEU A 300 9.37 4.29 -5.92
N ARG A 301 9.73 3.16 -5.34
CA ARG A 301 10.07 2.96 -3.95
C ARG A 301 11.50 2.49 -3.87
#